data_AF-A0A520XWK7-F1
#
_entry.id   AF-A0A520XWK7-F1
#
_cell.length_a   1.000
_cell.length_b   1.000
_cell.length_c   1.000
_cell.angle_alpha   90.00
_cell.angle_beta   90.00
_cell.angle_gamma   90.00
#
_symmetry.space_group_name_H-M   'P 1'
#
loop_
_entity.id
_entity.type
_entity.pdbx_description
1 polymer ?
#
loop_
_entity_poly.entity_id
_entity_poly.type
_entity_poly.pdbx_seq_one_letter_code
_entity_poly.pdbx_strand_id
1 'polypeptide(L)' 'PHYGELDERINAGWPDFEAALIANDKVYEAHIYAGANHGFHNDSTPRYDEAAADLAWSRTLDWFNRHLT' A
#
# COMPACT_ATOMS: atom_id res chain seq x y z
N PRO A 1 0.63 -4.52 -1.39
CA PRO A 1 0.85 -3.57 -0.28
C PRO A 1 0.52 -2.11 -0.67
N HIS A 2 0.18 -1.28 0.32
CA HIS A 2 -0.11 0.14 0.15
C HIS A 2 0.94 0.99 0.89
N TYR A 3 1.65 1.86 0.17
CA TYR A 3 2.76 2.66 0.69
C TYR A 3 2.50 4.16 0.50
N GLY A 4 2.81 4.98 1.50
CA GLY A 4 2.85 6.44 1.30
C GLY A 4 4.17 6.85 0.63
N GLU A 5 4.14 7.73 -0.37
CA GLU A 5 5.35 8.25 -1.01
C GLU A 5 6.32 8.87 0.01
N LEU A 6 5.80 9.55 1.03
CA LEU A 6 6.58 10.24 2.06
C LEU A 6 7.01 9.32 3.22
N ASP A 7 6.67 8.03 3.20
CA ASP A 7 7.06 7.06 4.23
C ASP A 7 8.45 6.46 3.96
N GLU A 8 9.48 7.32 3.98
CA GLU A 8 10.86 6.96 3.59
C GLU A 8 11.41 5.74 4.34
N ARG A 9 11.11 5.61 5.63
CA ARG A 9 11.64 4.51 6.46
C ARG A 9 11.10 3.17 6.03
N ILE A 10 9.82 3.10 5.66
CA ILE A 10 9.19 1.87 5.18
C ILE A 10 9.59 1.62 3.71
N ASN A 11 9.61 2.68 2.89
CA ASN A 11 9.97 2.59 1.47
C ASN A 11 11.42 2.12 1.26
N ALA A 12 12.33 2.42 2.19
CA ALA A 12 13.71 1.94 2.14
C ALA A 12 13.83 0.40 2.10
N GLY A 13 12.87 -0.33 2.69
CA GLY A 13 12.83 -1.79 2.67
C GLY A 13 12.09 -2.41 1.48
N TRP A 14 11.40 -1.59 0.67
CA TRP A 14 10.59 -2.08 -0.45
C TRP A 14 11.42 -2.80 -1.53
N PRO A 15 12.58 -2.29 -2.00
CA PRO A 15 13.33 -2.94 -3.08
C PRO A 15 13.75 -4.37 -2.76
N ASP A 16 14.27 -4.61 -1.55
CA ASP A 16 14.70 -5.95 -1.12
C ASP A 16 13.50 -6.89 -0.96
N PHE A 17 12.38 -6.38 -0.47
CA PHE A 17 11.16 -7.17 -0.33
C PHE A 17 10.56 -7.54 -1.69
N GLU A 18 10.51 -6.59 -2.63
CA GLU A 18 10.06 -6.83 -4.00
C GLU A 18 10.93 -7.87 -4.71
N ALA A 19 12.26 -7.75 -4.60
CA ALA A 19 13.18 -8.72 -5.15
C ALA A 19 12.92 -10.14 -4.59
N ALA A 20 12.63 -10.26 -3.30
CA ALA A 20 12.29 -11.54 -2.68
C ALA A 20 10.94 -12.10 -3.16
N LEU A 21 9.93 -11.25 -3.36
CA LEU A 21 8.63 -11.66 -3.91
C LEU A 21 8.77 -12.20 -5.34
N ILE A 22 9.52 -11.49 -6.19
CA ILE A 22 9.82 -11.89 -7.57
C ILE A 22 10.60 -13.21 -7.59
N ALA A 23 11.67 -13.31 -6.78
CA ALA A 23 12.51 -14.51 -6.74
C ALA A 23 11.79 -15.78 -6.26
N ASN A 24 10.61 -15.64 -5.63
CA ASN A 24 9.83 -16.76 -5.10
C ASN A 24 8.45 -16.88 -5.76
N ASP A 25 8.29 -16.31 -6.95
CA ASP A 25 7.08 -16.37 -7.79
C ASP A 25 5.79 -16.04 -7.01
N LYS A 26 5.85 -15.02 -6.14
CA LYS A 26 4.70 -14.59 -5.36
C LYS A 26 3.78 -13.72 -6.20
N VAL A 27 2.48 -13.97 -6.12
CA VAL A 27 1.47 -13.07 -6.67
C VAL A 27 1.35 -11.88 -5.71
N TYR A 28 1.63 -10.67 -6.21
CA TYR A 28 1.50 -9.44 -5.42
C TYR A 28 1.13 -8.24 -6.30
N GLU A 29 0.54 -7.24 -5.68
CA GLU A 29 0.34 -5.90 -6.23
C GLU A 29 0.80 -4.88 -5.19
N ALA A 30 1.62 -3.90 -5.57
CA ALA A 30 2.07 -2.83 -4.68
C ALA A 30 1.74 -1.46 -5.28
N HIS A 31 1.33 -0.52 -4.42
CA HIS A 31 0.96 0.83 -4.81
C HIS A 31 1.63 1.85 -3.88
N ILE A 32 2.24 2.87 -4.48
CA ILE A 32 2.78 4.03 -3.78
C ILE A 32 1.84 5.21 -4.05
N TYR A 33 1.34 5.84 -2.98
CA TYR A 33 0.38 6.94 -3.04
C TYR A 33 1.12 8.27 -2.94
N ALA A 34 1.05 9.07 -4.00
CA ALA A 34 1.74 10.36 -4.10
C ALA A 34 1.29 11.32 -2.98
N GLY A 35 2.23 12.00 -2.34
CA GLY A 35 1.99 12.94 -1.23
C GLY A 35 1.54 12.32 0.10
N ALA A 36 1.21 11.03 0.13
CA ALA A 36 0.75 10.36 1.35
C ALA A 36 1.91 10.00 2.28
N ASN A 37 1.69 10.13 3.59
CA ASN A 37 2.62 9.68 4.63
C ASN A 37 2.15 8.37 5.28
N HIS A 38 2.94 7.83 6.20
CA HIS A 38 2.55 6.69 7.02
C HIS A 38 1.21 6.94 7.73
N GLY A 39 0.30 5.97 7.63
CA GLY A 39 -1.02 6.06 8.26
C GLY A 39 -1.99 6.99 7.54
N PHE A 40 -1.83 7.22 6.23
CA PHE A 40 -2.75 8.02 5.42
C PHE A 40 -4.21 7.54 5.44
N HIS A 41 -4.46 6.27 5.79
CA HIS A 41 -5.80 5.71 5.93
C HIS A 41 -6.42 5.94 7.33
N ASN A 42 -5.67 6.46 8.30
CA ASN A 42 -6.18 6.66 9.66
C ASN A 42 -6.85 8.03 9.80
N ASP A 43 -8.18 8.04 9.63
CA ASP A 43 -9.07 9.21 9.71
C ASP A 43 -9.07 9.95 11.06
N SER A 44 -8.55 9.33 12.12
CA SER A 44 -8.43 9.95 13.45
C SER A 44 -7.16 10.79 13.62
N THR A 45 -6.32 10.90 12.59
CA THR A 45 -5.01 11.56 12.66
C THR A 45 -4.84 12.67 11.62
N PRO A 46 -3.98 13.67 11.86
CA PRO A 46 -3.70 14.72 10.86
C PRO A 46 -3.00 14.23 9.58
N ARG A 47 -2.62 12.96 9.51
CA ARG A 47 -1.98 12.36 8.33
C ARG A 47 -2.98 11.76 7.35
N TYR A 48 -4.26 11.75 7.72
CA TYR A 48 -5.33 11.24 6.86
C TYR A 48 -5.32 11.95 5.50
N ASP A 49 -5.36 11.15 4.44
CA ASP A 49 -5.54 11.60 3.07
C ASP A 49 -6.71 10.81 2.49
N GLU A 50 -7.87 11.46 2.36
CA GLU A 50 -9.13 10.83 1.92
C GLU A 50 -9.00 10.18 0.54
N ALA A 51 -8.36 10.86 -0.41
CA ALA A 51 -8.22 10.35 -1.77
C ALA A 51 -7.33 9.09 -1.82
N ALA A 52 -6.21 9.10 -1.09
CA ALA A 52 -5.34 7.93 -0.98
C ALA A 52 -6.02 6.80 -0.20
N ALA A 53 -6.75 7.12 0.88
CA ALA A 53 -7.48 6.15 1.71
C ALA A 53 -8.56 5.42 0.90
N ASP A 54 -9.44 6.16 0.22
CA ASP A 54 -10.52 5.59 -0.59
C ASP A 54 -9.98 4.73 -1.74
N LEU A 55 -8.91 5.18 -2.40
CA LEU A 55 -8.27 4.40 -3.46
C LEU A 55 -7.61 3.13 -2.91
N ALA A 56 -6.95 3.20 -1.76
CA ALA A 56 -6.39 2.02 -1.11
C ALA A 56 -7.47 1.04 -0.66
N TRP A 57 -8.59 1.56 -0.15
CA TRP A 57 -9.72 0.74 0.30
C TRP A 57 -10.40 0.02 -0.86
N SER A 58 -10.70 0.72 -1.95
CA SER A 58 -11.30 0.10 -3.14
C SER A 58 -10.43 -1.03 -3.71
N ARG A 59 -9.13 -0.80 -3.88
CA ARG A 59 -8.16 -1.84 -4.30
C ARG A 59 -8.12 -3.04 -3.36
N THR A 60 -8.28 -2.80 -2.05
CA THR A 60 -8.30 -3.87 -1.05
C THR A 60 -9.56 -4.72 -1.17
N LEU A 61 -10.73 -4.10 -1.34
CA LEU A 61 -11.98 -4.82 -1.58
C LEU A 61 -11.93 -5.60 -2.90
N ASP A 62 -11.38 -5.01 -3.96
CA ASP A 62 -11.19 -5.69 -5.24
C ASP A 62 -10.24 -6.89 -5.13
N TRP A 63 -9.20 -6.79 -4.31
CA TRP A 63 -8.33 -7.93 -4.00
C TRP A 63 -9.11 -9.04 -3.28
N PHE A 64 -9.93 -8.71 -2.28
CA PHE A 64 -10.76 -9.70 -1.60
C PHE A 64 -11.77 -10.35 -2.54
N ASN A 65 -12.45 -9.57 -3.38
CA ASN A 65 -13.39 -10.10 -4.38
C ASN A 65 -12.74 -11.09 -5.36
N ARG A 66 -11.44 -10.95 -5.63
CA ARG A 66 -10.68 -11.88 -6.51
C ARG A 66 -10.27 -13.17 -5.82
N HIS A 67 -10.07 -13.15 -4.49
CA HIS A 67 -9.35 -14.21 -3.80
C HIS A 67 -10.13 -14.90 -2.67
N LEU A 68 -11.24 -14.32 -2.22
CA LEU A 68 -12.12 -14.91 -1.20
C LEU A 68 -13.42 -15.38 -1.87
N THR A 69 -13.89 -16.55 -1.44
CA THR A 69 -15.15 -17.18 -1.87
C THR A 69 -15.97 -17.57 -0.66
#